data_AF-A0AAD7MPB5-F1
#
_entry.id   AF-A0AAD7MPB5-F1
#
_cell.length_a   1.000
_cell.length_b   1.000
_cell.length_c   1.000
_cell.angle_alpha   90.00
_cell.angle_beta   90.00
_cell.angle_gamma   90.00
#
_symmetry.space_group_name_H-M   'P 1'
#
loop_
_entity.id
_entity.type
_entity.pdbx_description
1 polymer ?
#
loop_
_entity_poly.entity_id
_entity_poly.type
_entity_poly.pdbx_seq_one_letter_code
_entity_poly.pdbx_strand_id
1 'polypeptide(L)'
;MNQEQYSQKPPLNKGKACFNCRRRKVKCDAKKPICTPCVRFIGGSLHDCEYTEMGLAQSQVLEEQISIVESRIQELRQPKEMRTSVGLHNPYQPSSSSGSSNPQFDLVTPRPGHYSPPNLASRPRSLGLLQTLINSFLKYAPRIGFFLSPQLFEALSSGAAPSQIASPALLDAIYLWGSHLSRSEKLAEHEPSFLSDALRSAAATLSTAHCSKAVIHAIQAEMLIAQYFFRNARILEGKYHASVAVSISLSSGLHKIRSSDARDSTRPTVDSLSPAANALEEGERINAFWAVLTLNNCWFAADGSPADVSYAAHGVDTPWPLDIGSYTEDSRLLPFQSSATIDNFLTNFPDRGGSLPALHAKAGVVFEQASRLAARYTESTALGNRTTNSDEFSKLDGVIEAFKRTLPRIRPDATQPLVLVIHTLAHVATIQLHNPFSMKSSTSRSRAGSAAMAVVTLLRQMNVREFGYIDAIVGTLWTAACQVLTTELSRTRYSSGGPQSVQQLCEAVETLLSAMSVFSEDCRMIELQLSAAQENYAAVRNR
;
A
#
# COMPACT_ATOMS: atom_id res chain seq x y z
N MET A 1 -61.78 42.85 16.57
CA MET A 1 -61.95 41.50 16.01
C MET A 1 -60.88 41.28 14.95
N ASN A 2 -60.08 40.24 15.14
CA ASN A 2 -58.72 40.08 14.64
C ASN A 2 -58.64 39.79 13.13
N GLN A 3 -57.79 40.54 12.43
CA GLN A 3 -57.17 40.17 11.16
C GLN A 3 -55.88 39.39 11.47
N GLU A 4 -55.79 38.13 11.04
CA GLU A 4 -54.55 37.35 11.11
C GLU A 4 -53.61 37.73 9.96
N GLN A 5 -52.39 38.07 10.35
CA GLN A 5 -51.30 38.58 9.52
C GLN A 5 -50.73 37.50 8.59
N TYR A 6 -50.70 37.80 7.29
CA TYR A 6 -49.89 37.08 6.31
C TYR A 6 -48.40 37.37 6.56
N SER A 7 -47.71 36.50 7.29
CA SER A 7 -46.25 36.58 7.46
C SER A 7 -45.55 35.98 6.24
N GLN A 8 -45.09 36.84 5.32
CA GLN A 8 -44.23 36.44 4.20
C GLN A 8 -42.85 36.04 4.75
N LYS A 9 -42.52 34.74 4.70
CA LYS A 9 -41.17 34.25 5.02
C LYS A 9 -40.19 34.53 3.88
N PRO A 10 -38.93 34.89 4.18
CA PRO A 10 -37.90 35.15 3.17
C PRO A 10 -37.65 33.93 2.28
N PRO A 11 -37.22 34.12 1.02
CA PRO A 11 -36.88 33.03 0.13
C PRO A 11 -35.72 32.20 0.73
N LEU A 12 -35.89 30.88 0.71
CA LEU A 12 -34.87 29.94 1.17
C LEU A 12 -33.60 30.04 0.31
N ASN A 13 -32.44 30.17 0.96
CA ASN A 13 -31.14 30.15 0.29
C ASN A 13 -30.98 28.89 -0.58
N LYS A 14 -30.40 29.06 -1.79
CA LYS A 14 -30.07 27.96 -2.72
C LYS A 14 -29.31 26.88 -1.94
N GLY A 15 -29.85 25.66 -1.87
CA GLY A 15 -29.23 24.60 -1.07
C GLY A 15 -30.15 23.92 -0.08
N LYS A 16 -31.10 24.66 0.52
CA LYS A 16 -31.77 24.26 1.77
C LYS A 16 -33.13 23.54 1.63
N ALA A 17 -33.51 23.14 0.42
CA ALA A 17 -34.69 22.31 0.19
C ALA A 17 -34.35 20.83 0.42
N CYS A 18 -35.26 20.06 1.05
CA CYS A 18 -35.07 18.62 1.23
C CYS A 18 -34.97 17.89 -0.11
N PHE A 19 -34.35 16.70 -0.09
CA PHE A 19 -34.09 15.92 -1.30
C PHE A 19 -35.37 15.63 -2.11
N ASN A 20 -36.46 15.29 -1.43
CA ASN A 20 -37.73 14.92 -2.08
C ASN A 20 -38.40 16.11 -2.78
N CYS A 21 -38.44 17.28 -2.13
CA CYS A 21 -38.96 18.49 -2.78
C CYS A 21 -38.10 18.96 -3.95
N ARG A 22 -36.77 18.77 -3.88
CA ARG A 22 -35.86 19.01 -5.02
C ARG A 22 -36.16 18.09 -6.18
N ARG A 23 -36.25 16.78 -5.95
CA ARG A 23 -36.55 15.77 -6.97
C ARG A 23 -37.91 16.03 -7.63
N ARG A 24 -38.91 16.42 -6.85
CA ARG A 24 -40.28 16.71 -7.33
C ARG A 24 -40.45 18.14 -7.87
N LYS A 25 -39.42 18.99 -7.80
CA LYS A 25 -39.46 20.41 -8.20
C LYS A 25 -40.61 21.21 -7.57
N VAL A 26 -40.91 20.96 -6.30
CA VAL A 26 -41.94 21.67 -5.51
C VAL A 26 -41.30 22.58 -4.45
N LYS A 27 -42.02 23.64 -4.04
CA LYS A 27 -41.51 24.62 -3.06
C LYS A 27 -41.45 24.00 -1.66
N CYS A 28 -40.24 23.83 -1.12
CA CYS A 28 -39.98 23.34 0.23
C CYS A 28 -40.02 24.49 1.24
N ASP A 29 -40.64 24.28 2.41
CA ASP A 29 -40.68 25.26 3.52
C ASP A 29 -39.59 25.05 4.57
N ALA A 30 -38.74 24.03 4.41
CA ALA A 30 -37.57 23.74 5.25
C ALA A 30 -37.84 23.55 6.74
N LYS A 31 -39.08 23.22 7.13
CA LYS A 31 -39.39 22.82 8.52
C LYS A 31 -38.77 21.46 8.82
N LYS A 32 -38.11 21.36 9.97
CA LYS A 32 -37.60 20.10 10.54
C LYS A 32 -38.58 19.58 11.61
N PRO A 33 -38.72 18.25 11.79
CA PRO A 33 -37.98 17.17 11.10
C PRO A 33 -38.48 16.85 9.68
N ILE A 34 -39.74 17.18 9.33
CA ILE A 34 -40.32 16.94 8.01
C ILE A 34 -40.97 18.23 7.50
N CYS A 35 -40.74 18.56 6.23
CA CYS A 35 -41.33 19.73 5.58
C CYS A 35 -42.84 19.57 5.35
N THR A 36 -43.61 20.67 5.40
CA THR A 36 -45.08 20.61 5.24
C THR A 36 -45.51 19.92 3.94
N PRO A 37 -44.84 20.13 2.78
CA PRO A 37 -45.13 19.36 1.57
C PRO A 37 -44.95 17.84 1.76
N CYS A 38 -43.83 17.40 2.34
CA CYS A 38 -43.57 15.97 2.56
C CYS A 38 -44.55 15.33 3.55
N VAL A 39 -45.00 16.07 4.58
CA VAL A 39 -46.05 15.59 5.49
C VAL A 39 -47.34 15.28 4.71
N ARG A 40 -47.75 16.18 3.81
CA ARG A 40 -48.98 16.02 3.02
C ARG A 40 -48.89 14.90 1.99
N PHE A 41 -47.73 14.72 1.36
CA PHE A 41 -47.56 13.77 0.26
C PHE A 41 -47.12 12.37 0.67
N ILE A 42 -46.53 12.20 1.86
CA ILE A 42 -45.89 10.93 2.29
C ILE A 42 -46.46 10.45 3.64
N GLY A 43 -47.54 11.07 4.14
CA GLY A 43 -48.23 10.61 5.35
C GLY A 43 -47.40 10.67 6.64
N GLY A 44 -46.33 11.46 6.67
CA GLY A 44 -45.50 11.67 7.87
C GLY A 44 -44.36 10.68 8.10
N SER A 45 -43.99 9.84 7.11
CA SER A 45 -42.80 8.99 7.23
C SER A 45 -41.50 9.83 7.21
N LEU A 46 -40.64 9.65 8.22
CA LEU A 46 -39.43 10.44 8.45
C LEU A 46 -38.31 10.14 7.44
N HIS A 47 -38.28 8.91 6.89
CA HIS A 47 -37.18 8.42 6.06
C HIS A 47 -37.09 9.05 4.65
N ASP A 48 -38.17 9.70 4.19
CA ASP A 48 -38.23 10.25 2.83
C ASP A 48 -38.06 11.79 2.75
N CYS A 49 -37.96 12.48 3.89
CA CYS A 49 -37.77 13.94 3.96
C CYS A 49 -36.37 14.28 4.49
N GLU A 50 -35.35 13.81 3.77
CA GLU A 50 -33.96 13.98 4.16
C GLU A 50 -33.42 15.39 3.81
N TYR A 51 -32.79 16.02 4.80
CA TYR A 51 -31.96 17.20 4.65
C TYR A 51 -30.51 16.76 4.83
N THR A 52 -29.67 16.98 3.82
CA THR A 52 -28.24 16.74 3.92
C THR A 52 -27.64 17.77 4.88
N GLU A 53 -27.58 17.45 6.17
CA GLU A 53 -26.67 18.07 7.10
C GLU A 53 -25.53 17.08 7.34
N MET A 54 -24.32 17.53 6.99
CA MET A 54 -23.05 16.79 7.05
C MET A 54 -22.80 15.81 5.89
N GLY A 55 -22.22 16.36 4.83
CA GLY A 55 -21.51 15.65 3.77
C GLY A 55 -20.76 16.69 2.95
N LEU A 56 -19.45 16.51 2.78
CA LEU A 56 -18.60 17.44 2.02
C LEU A 56 -19.24 17.71 0.66
N ALA A 57 -19.23 18.98 0.25
CA ALA A 57 -19.87 19.37 -1.00
C ALA A 57 -19.18 18.63 -2.15
N GLN A 58 -19.94 18.13 -3.11
CA GLN A 58 -19.40 17.50 -4.32
C GLN A 58 -18.38 18.42 -5.03
N SER A 59 -18.49 19.73 -4.83
CA SER A 59 -17.50 20.73 -5.26
C SER A 59 -16.15 20.61 -4.55
N GLN A 60 -16.12 20.29 -3.26
CA GLN A 60 -14.87 20.10 -2.50
C GLN A 60 -14.16 18.81 -2.93
N VAL A 61 -14.91 17.75 -3.22
CA VAL A 61 -14.34 16.52 -3.79
C VAL A 61 -13.77 16.77 -5.19
N LEU A 62 -14.46 17.57 -6.00
CA LEU A 62 -13.97 17.99 -7.31
C LEU A 62 -12.75 18.92 -7.22
N GLU A 63 -12.71 19.83 -6.26
CA GLU A 63 -11.56 20.72 -6.00
C GLU A 63 -10.33 19.92 -5.52
N GLU A 64 -10.53 18.91 -4.66
CA GLU A 64 -9.48 17.99 -4.22
C GLU A 64 -8.94 17.17 -5.40
N GLN A 65 -9.84 16.64 -6.25
CA GLN A 65 -9.43 15.94 -7.48
C GLN A 65 -8.70 16.84 -8.47
N ILE A 66 -9.14 18.10 -8.64
CA ILE A 66 -8.45 19.08 -9.48
C ILE A 66 -7.05 19.35 -8.93
N SER A 67 -6.91 19.54 -7.61
CA SER A 67 -5.61 19.77 -6.97
C SER A 67 -4.64 18.60 -7.17
N ILE A 68 -5.13 17.36 -7.06
CA ILE A 68 -4.33 16.15 -7.30
C ILE A 68 -3.88 16.07 -8.77
N VAL A 69 -4.80 16.31 -9.70
CA VAL A 69 -4.50 16.27 -11.14
C VAL A 69 -3.54 17.39 -11.54
N GLU A 70 -3.69 18.59 -10.98
CA GLU A 70 -2.79 19.71 -11.22
C GLU A 70 -1.37 19.45 -10.67
N SER A 71 -1.26 18.88 -9.46
CA SER A 71 0.03 18.43 -8.89
C SER A 71 0.70 17.41 -9.81
N ARG A 72 -0.06 16.43 -10.30
CA ARG A 72 0.46 15.40 -11.22
C ARG A 72 0.89 15.98 -12.56
N ILE A 73 0.15 16.96 -13.08
CA ILE A 73 0.54 17.70 -14.30
C ILE A 73 1.82 18.50 -14.06
N GLN A 74 1.99 19.10 -12.89
CA GLN A 74 3.19 19.88 -12.55
C GLN A 74 4.43 18.98 -12.43
N GLU A 75 4.30 17.81 -11.80
CA GLU A 75 5.35 16.77 -11.76
C GLU A 75 5.75 16.31 -13.18
N LEU A 76 4.77 16.12 -14.07
CA LEU A 76 5.01 15.73 -15.46
C LEU A 76 5.58 16.87 -16.32
N ARG A 77 5.35 18.14 -15.94
CA ARG A 77 5.81 19.33 -16.68
C ARG A 77 7.22 19.81 -16.29
N GLN A 78 7.77 19.43 -15.15
CA GLN A 78 9.15 19.78 -14.75
C GLN A 78 10.09 18.56 -14.72
N PRO A 79 10.57 18.10 -15.89
CA PRO A 79 11.59 17.08 -15.96
C PRO A 79 12.98 17.72 -15.79
N LYS A 80 13.46 17.88 -14.55
CA LYS A 80 14.89 18.09 -14.29
C LYS A 80 15.45 16.92 -13.48
N GLU A 81 16.34 16.19 -14.16
CA GLU A 81 17.30 15.18 -13.69
C GLU A 81 16.80 13.78 -13.31
N MET A 82 16.29 13.05 -14.31
CA MET A 82 16.77 11.71 -14.72
C MET A 82 15.90 11.23 -15.88
N ARG A 83 16.47 11.14 -17.08
CA ARG A 83 15.74 10.73 -18.29
C ARG A 83 16.01 9.27 -18.63
N THR A 84 14.96 8.46 -18.65
CA THR A 84 14.72 7.46 -19.70
C THR A 84 13.31 7.71 -20.22
N SER A 85 13.22 8.35 -21.39
CA SER A 85 11.96 8.76 -22.00
C SER A 85 11.23 7.56 -22.63
N VAL A 86 10.09 7.18 -22.07
CA VAL A 86 9.07 6.38 -22.77
C VAL A 86 8.11 7.36 -23.46
N GLY A 87 8.14 7.39 -24.79
CA GLY A 87 7.21 8.20 -25.59
C GLY A 87 5.88 7.46 -25.78
N LEU A 88 4.78 8.06 -25.34
CA LEU A 88 3.42 7.62 -25.67
C LEU A 88 3.04 8.10 -27.07
N HIS A 89 2.69 7.16 -27.96
CA HIS A 89 2.21 7.46 -29.30
C HIS A 89 0.68 7.67 -29.29
N ASN A 90 0.20 8.76 -29.87
CA ASN A 90 -1.22 9.05 -30.02
C ASN A 90 -1.70 8.60 -31.42
N PRO A 91 -2.57 7.58 -31.54
CA PRO A 91 -2.90 6.93 -32.82
C PRO A 91 -3.89 7.70 -33.72
N TYR A 92 -4.26 8.95 -33.40
CA TYR A 92 -5.30 9.69 -34.14
C TYR A 92 -4.91 11.08 -34.67
N GLN A 93 -3.61 11.39 -34.81
CA GLN A 93 -3.22 12.69 -35.39
C GLN A 93 -3.01 12.60 -36.92
N PRO A 94 -3.81 13.31 -37.74
CA PRO A 94 -3.55 13.43 -39.18
C PRO A 94 -2.42 14.44 -39.42
N SER A 95 -1.35 14.00 -40.08
CA SER A 95 -0.18 14.80 -40.43
C SER A 95 -0.45 15.72 -41.62
N SER A 96 -0.63 17.02 -41.36
CA SER A 96 -0.56 18.06 -42.37
C SER A 96 0.89 18.49 -42.62
N SER A 97 1.29 18.41 -43.88
CA SER A 97 2.61 18.65 -44.47
C SER A 97 3.14 20.08 -44.39
N SER A 98 4.43 20.22 -44.05
CA SER A 98 5.36 21.32 -44.41
C SER A 98 6.76 20.81 -43.98
N GLY A 99 7.83 20.67 -44.78
CA GLY A 99 8.18 21.07 -46.13
C GLY A 99 9.69 21.41 -46.12
N SER A 100 10.49 20.71 -46.94
CA SER A 100 11.94 20.93 -47.24
C SER A 100 12.94 20.31 -46.24
N SER A 101 13.98 19.55 -46.60
CA SER A 101 14.68 19.35 -47.90
C SER A 101 15.49 18.03 -47.88
N ASN A 102 15.40 17.24 -48.96
CA ASN A 102 16.22 16.05 -49.23
C ASN A 102 17.54 16.42 -49.94
N PRO A 103 18.54 15.51 -49.93
CA PRO A 103 18.97 14.95 -51.22
C PRO A 103 18.96 13.42 -51.25
N GLN A 104 18.17 12.92 -52.20
CA GLN A 104 18.31 11.74 -53.07
C GLN A 104 19.39 10.68 -52.75
N PHE A 105 18.93 9.43 -52.57
CA PHE A 105 19.58 8.23 -53.11
C PHE A 105 18.52 7.20 -53.57
N ASP A 106 18.88 6.46 -54.62
CA ASP A 106 18.03 5.77 -55.58
C ASP A 106 17.09 4.66 -55.06
N LEU A 107 15.93 4.58 -55.73
CA LEU A 107 14.92 3.53 -55.61
C LEU A 107 15.40 2.23 -56.28
N VAL A 108 15.84 1.26 -55.47
CA VAL A 108 15.73 -0.16 -55.81
C VAL A 108 14.52 -0.70 -55.04
N THR A 109 13.43 -0.98 -55.74
CA THR A 109 12.33 -1.80 -55.24
C THR A 109 12.74 -3.27 -55.21
N PRO A 110 12.55 -3.97 -54.07
CA PRO A 110 12.22 -5.39 -54.11
C PRO A 110 10.81 -5.66 -53.57
N ARG A 111 10.19 -6.63 -54.24
CA ARG A 111 8.96 -7.38 -53.95
C ARG A 111 8.66 -7.63 -52.45
N PRO A 112 7.39 -7.97 -52.12
CA PRO A 112 6.94 -8.23 -50.75
C PRO A 112 7.63 -9.48 -50.19
N GLY A 113 8.76 -9.27 -49.53
CA GLY A 113 9.36 -10.20 -48.59
C GLY A 113 8.68 -10.02 -47.25
N HIS A 114 8.33 -11.14 -46.62
CA HIS A 114 7.90 -11.22 -45.23
C HIS A 114 8.91 -10.55 -44.29
N TYR A 115 8.73 -9.28 -43.99
CA TYR A 115 9.39 -8.64 -42.85
C TYR A 115 8.57 -8.97 -41.60
N SER A 116 8.81 -10.16 -41.07
CA SER A 116 8.55 -10.40 -39.66
C SER A 116 9.37 -9.40 -38.84
N PRO A 117 8.82 -8.80 -37.78
CA PRO A 117 9.63 -8.00 -36.85
C PRO A 117 10.80 -8.86 -36.35
N PRO A 118 11.97 -8.28 -36.05
CA PRO A 118 13.08 -9.06 -35.51
C PRO A 118 12.58 -9.84 -34.31
N ASN A 119 12.58 -11.17 -34.44
CA ASN A 119 12.27 -12.11 -33.38
C ASN A 119 13.28 -11.88 -32.25
N LEU A 120 12.93 -11.01 -31.31
CA LEU A 120 13.31 -11.13 -29.89
C LEU A 120 12.48 -12.23 -29.22
N ALA A 121 12.01 -13.23 -29.98
CA ALA A 121 11.59 -14.50 -29.44
C ALA A 121 12.77 -15.04 -28.64
N SER A 122 12.68 -14.86 -27.33
CA SER A 122 13.41 -15.58 -26.31
C SER A 122 13.75 -16.97 -26.87
N ARG A 123 15.04 -17.29 -27.01
CA ARG A 123 15.45 -18.68 -27.25
C ARG A 123 14.61 -19.55 -26.32
N PRO A 124 13.98 -20.63 -26.81
CA PRO A 124 13.20 -21.51 -25.95
C PRO A 124 14.08 -21.91 -24.76
N ARG A 125 13.72 -21.39 -23.58
CA ARG A 125 14.49 -21.58 -22.36
C ARG A 125 14.39 -23.06 -21.99
N SER A 126 15.49 -23.67 -21.58
CA SER A 126 15.44 -25.09 -21.21
C SER A 126 14.48 -25.27 -20.03
N LEU A 127 13.66 -26.32 -20.08
CA LEU A 127 12.71 -26.61 -19.00
C LEU A 127 13.44 -26.78 -17.65
N GLY A 128 14.65 -27.35 -17.67
CA GLY A 128 15.49 -27.49 -16.47
C GLY A 128 15.92 -26.14 -15.87
N LEU A 129 16.18 -25.13 -16.70
CA LEU A 129 16.46 -23.77 -16.21
C LEU A 129 15.24 -23.19 -15.50
N LEU A 130 14.07 -23.24 -16.13
CA LEU A 130 12.84 -22.69 -15.58
C LEU A 130 12.46 -23.36 -14.25
N GLN A 131 12.63 -24.69 -14.15
CA GLN A 131 12.40 -25.41 -12.89
C GLN A 131 13.39 -24.99 -11.80
N THR A 132 14.66 -24.72 -12.15
CA THR A 132 15.66 -24.22 -11.20
C THR A 132 15.28 -22.85 -10.65
N LEU A 133 14.76 -21.95 -11.50
CA LEU A 133 14.29 -20.62 -11.10
C LEU A 133 13.07 -20.72 -10.17
N ILE A 134 12.10 -21.56 -10.52
CA ILE A 134 10.94 -21.85 -9.66
C ILE A 134 11.43 -22.32 -8.29
N ASN A 135 12.28 -23.35 -8.25
CA ASN A 135 12.77 -23.90 -6.98
C ASN A 135 13.56 -22.88 -6.16
N SER A 136 14.28 -21.95 -6.79
CA SER A 136 14.95 -20.84 -6.11
C SER A 136 13.94 -19.87 -5.48
N PHE A 137 12.88 -19.52 -6.21
CA PHE A 137 11.81 -18.66 -5.71
C PHE A 137 11.02 -19.28 -4.56
N LEU A 138 10.59 -20.54 -4.69
CA LEU A 138 9.69 -21.20 -3.74
C LEU A 138 10.30 -21.28 -2.32
N LYS A 139 11.63 -21.33 -2.19
CA LYS A 139 12.34 -21.27 -0.89
C LYS A 139 12.04 -20.01 -0.08
N TYR A 140 11.74 -18.89 -0.76
CA TYR A 140 11.57 -17.58 -0.16
C TYR A 140 10.17 -16.99 -0.36
N ALA A 141 9.31 -17.59 -1.19
CA ALA A 141 8.05 -17.00 -1.59
C ALA A 141 7.13 -16.54 -0.43
N PRO A 142 6.95 -17.29 0.69
CA PRO A 142 6.15 -16.80 1.81
C PRO A 142 6.69 -15.50 2.43
N ARG A 143 8.00 -15.25 2.27
CA ARG A 143 8.68 -14.05 2.79
C ARG A 143 8.63 -12.87 1.81
N ILE A 144 8.35 -13.13 0.53
CA ILE A 144 8.24 -12.14 -0.57
C ILE A 144 6.75 -11.82 -0.82
N GLY A 145 5.88 -12.00 0.18
CA GLY A 145 4.46 -11.68 0.06
C GLY A 145 3.68 -12.54 -0.96
N PHE A 146 4.06 -13.82 -1.12
CA PHE A 146 3.28 -14.77 -1.90
C PHE A 146 2.10 -15.30 -1.08
N PHE A 147 0.88 -14.95 -1.48
CA PHE A 147 -0.35 -15.22 -0.73
C PHE A 147 -1.17 -16.39 -1.27
N LEU A 148 -0.81 -16.95 -2.43
CA LEU A 148 -1.50 -18.08 -3.05
C LEU A 148 -1.22 -19.40 -2.30
N SER A 149 -2.10 -20.37 -2.51
CA SER A 149 -2.08 -21.65 -1.81
C SER A 149 -0.78 -22.46 -1.97
N PRO A 150 -0.35 -23.21 -0.93
CA PRO A 150 0.77 -24.15 -1.01
C PRO A 150 0.58 -25.24 -2.07
N GLN A 151 -0.66 -25.58 -2.43
CA GLN A 151 -0.96 -26.53 -3.49
C GLN A 151 -0.41 -26.07 -4.86
N LEU A 152 -0.43 -24.76 -5.11
CA LEU A 152 0.19 -24.17 -6.30
C LEU A 152 1.72 -24.39 -6.29
N PHE A 153 2.36 -24.31 -5.13
CA PHE A 153 3.79 -24.58 -4.99
C PHE A 153 4.11 -26.03 -5.32
N GLU A 154 3.34 -26.97 -4.78
CA GLU A 154 3.54 -28.40 -5.02
C GLU A 154 3.38 -28.72 -6.50
N ALA A 155 2.34 -28.17 -7.13
CA ALA A 155 2.09 -28.31 -8.56
C ALA A 155 3.25 -27.77 -9.41
N LEU A 156 3.74 -26.55 -9.12
CA LEU A 156 4.90 -25.97 -9.80
C LEU A 156 6.22 -26.71 -9.52
N SER A 157 6.36 -27.33 -8.34
CA SER A 157 7.55 -28.11 -7.97
C SER A 157 7.61 -29.46 -8.67
N SER A 158 6.44 -30.05 -8.95
CA SER A 158 6.32 -31.38 -9.56
C SER A 158 6.75 -31.44 -11.04
N GLY A 159 7.05 -30.31 -11.68
CA GLY A 159 7.41 -30.25 -13.10
C GLY A 159 6.25 -30.44 -14.07
N ALA A 160 4.99 -30.45 -13.57
CA ALA A 160 3.80 -30.39 -14.41
C ALA A 160 3.79 -29.10 -15.25
N ALA A 161 3.14 -29.11 -16.43
CA ALA A 161 3.16 -28.02 -17.40
C ALA A 161 2.79 -26.67 -16.75
N PRO A 162 3.77 -25.77 -16.46
CA PRO A 162 3.53 -24.62 -15.59
C PRO A 162 2.49 -23.66 -16.18
N SER A 163 2.42 -23.56 -17.50
CA SER A 163 1.47 -22.75 -18.26
C SER A 163 0.00 -23.18 -18.11
N GLN A 164 -0.26 -24.41 -17.65
CA GLN A 164 -1.61 -24.88 -17.32
C GLN A 164 -1.98 -24.55 -15.86
N ILE A 165 -0.96 -24.33 -15.02
CA ILE A 165 -1.09 -24.18 -13.57
C ILE A 165 -1.20 -22.70 -13.20
N ALA A 166 -0.30 -21.86 -13.72
CA ALA A 166 -0.19 -20.44 -13.42
C ALA A 166 -0.34 -19.58 -14.70
N SER A 167 -0.71 -18.31 -14.52
CA SER A 167 -0.80 -17.39 -15.67
C SER A 167 0.60 -17.01 -16.14
N PRO A 168 0.76 -16.57 -17.41
CA PRO A 168 2.06 -16.10 -17.91
C PRO A 168 2.67 -15.00 -17.04
N ALA A 169 1.88 -14.01 -16.62
CA ALA A 169 2.37 -12.93 -15.76
C ALA A 169 2.93 -13.43 -14.42
N LEU A 170 2.23 -14.39 -13.80
CA LEU A 170 2.69 -14.97 -12.54
C LEU A 170 3.98 -15.77 -12.73
N LEU A 171 4.07 -16.58 -13.80
CA LEU A 171 5.26 -17.36 -14.10
C LEU A 171 6.47 -16.47 -14.40
N ASP A 172 6.30 -15.43 -15.22
CA ASP A 172 7.40 -14.52 -15.56
C ASP A 172 7.89 -13.75 -14.34
N ALA A 173 6.99 -13.33 -13.44
CA ALA A 173 7.37 -12.75 -12.15
C ALA A 173 8.12 -13.75 -11.25
N ILE A 174 7.71 -15.02 -11.22
CA ILE A 174 8.41 -16.09 -10.50
C ILE A 174 9.81 -16.31 -11.09
N TYR A 175 9.96 -16.30 -12.41
CA TYR A 175 11.27 -16.47 -13.06
C TYR A 175 12.21 -15.29 -12.79
N LEU A 176 11.68 -14.06 -12.79
CA LEU A 176 12.43 -12.86 -12.39
C LEU A 176 12.99 -13.02 -10.98
N TRP A 177 12.14 -13.35 -10.00
CA TRP A 177 12.59 -13.55 -8.63
C TRP A 177 13.51 -14.75 -8.47
N GLY A 178 13.24 -15.85 -9.17
CA GLY A 178 14.10 -17.02 -9.19
C GLY A 178 15.51 -16.69 -9.67
N SER A 179 15.64 -15.82 -10.68
CA SER A 179 16.92 -15.33 -11.19
C SER A 179 17.60 -14.44 -10.15
N HIS A 180 16.87 -13.44 -9.63
CA HIS A 180 17.35 -12.48 -8.64
C HIS A 180 17.85 -13.15 -7.34
N LEU A 181 17.22 -14.24 -6.90
CA LEU A 181 17.56 -14.95 -5.65
C LEU A 181 18.60 -16.07 -5.84
N SER A 182 18.91 -16.47 -7.08
CA SER A 182 19.74 -17.65 -7.34
C SER A 182 21.22 -17.49 -7.01
N ARG A 183 21.71 -16.25 -6.79
CA ARG A 183 23.13 -15.90 -6.60
C ARG A 183 24.08 -16.48 -7.66
N SER A 184 23.56 -16.90 -8.83
CA SER A 184 24.34 -17.42 -9.94
C SER A 184 24.59 -16.30 -10.94
N GLU A 185 25.87 -15.99 -11.21
CA GLU A 185 26.27 -14.94 -12.15
C GLU A 185 25.65 -15.14 -13.54
N LYS A 186 25.63 -16.38 -14.03
CA LYS A 186 24.98 -16.75 -15.30
C LYS A 186 23.47 -16.46 -15.31
N LEU A 187 22.80 -16.63 -14.18
CA LEU A 187 21.36 -16.37 -14.08
C LEU A 187 21.08 -14.87 -13.88
N ALA A 188 21.99 -14.15 -13.24
CA ALA A 188 21.92 -12.70 -13.08
C ALA A 188 22.05 -11.96 -14.42
N GLU A 189 22.87 -12.46 -15.36
CA GLU A 189 22.95 -11.92 -16.74
C GLU A 189 21.59 -11.91 -17.47
N HIS A 190 20.69 -12.82 -17.12
CA HIS A 190 19.39 -12.96 -17.74
C HIS A 190 18.28 -12.19 -17.01
N GLU A 191 18.57 -11.62 -15.84
CA GLU A 191 17.60 -10.89 -15.00
C GLU A 191 16.88 -9.76 -15.77
N PRO A 192 17.56 -8.92 -16.58
CA PRO A 192 16.88 -7.88 -17.37
C PRO A 192 15.87 -8.45 -18.39
N SER A 193 16.14 -9.63 -18.95
CA SER A 193 15.22 -10.30 -19.87
C SER A 193 13.99 -10.80 -19.13
N PHE A 194 14.15 -11.42 -17.95
CA PHE A 194 13.02 -11.85 -17.13
C PHE A 194 12.17 -10.67 -16.66
N LEU A 195 12.80 -9.54 -16.31
CA LEU A 195 12.08 -8.32 -15.98
C LEU A 195 11.24 -7.81 -17.16
N SER A 196 11.82 -7.77 -18.37
CA SER A 196 11.09 -7.35 -19.57
C SER A 196 9.88 -8.24 -19.86
N ASP A 197 10.02 -9.55 -19.68
CA ASP A 197 8.92 -10.51 -19.87
C ASP A 197 7.84 -10.34 -18.80
N ALA A 198 8.21 -10.21 -17.52
CA ALA A 198 7.27 -10.00 -16.43
C ALA A 198 6.43 -8.74 -16.64
N LEU A 199 7.05 -7.62 -17.03
CA LEU A 199 6.36 -6.37 -17.32
C LEU A 199 5.39 -6.51 -18.52
N ARG A 200 5.81 -7.20 -19.59
CA ARG A 200 4.98 -7.42 -20.78
C ARG A 200 3.77 -8.28 -20.46
N SER A 201 3.97 -9.39 -19.75
CA SER A 201 2.92 -10.33 -19.39
C SER A 201 1.95 -9.75 -18.36
N ALA A 202 2.43 -8.95 -17.41
CA ALA A 202 1.59 -8.22 -16.46
C ALA A 202 0.63 -7.25 -17.19
N ALA A 203 1.16 -6.43 -18.09
CA ALA A 203 0.36 -5.52 -18.91
C ALA A 203 -0.67 -6.25 -19.79
N ALA A 204 -0.32 -7.41 -20.35
CA ALA A 204 -1.22 -8.21 -21.16
C ALA A 204 -2.35 -8.87 -20.36
N THR A 205 -2.10 -9.19 -19.08
CA THR A 205 -3.08 -9.87 -18.21
C THR A 205 -4.26 -8.94 -17.89
N LEU A 206 -4.02 -7.64 -17.72
CA LEU A 206 -5.09 -6.65 -17.50
C LEU A 206 -6.15 -6.66 -18.61
N SER A 207 -5.75 -6.92 -19.86
CA SER A 207 -6.66 -6.95 -21.01
C SER A 207 -7.39 -8.28 -21.18
N THR A 208 -6.96 -9.34 -20.50
CA THR A 208 -7.40 -10.73 -20.74
C THR A 208 -7.90 -11.46 -19.49
N ALA A 209 -7.88 -10.79 -18.33
CA ALA A 209 -8.35 -11.34 -17.08
C ALA A 209 -9.87 -11.45 -17.06
N HIS A 210 -10.39 -12.60 -17.51
CA HIS A 210 -11.84 -12.85 -17.60
C HIS A 210 -12.36 -13.80 -16.50
N CYS A 211 -11.49 -14.25 -15.59
CA CYS A 211 -11.89 -15.13 -14.49
C CYS A 211 -11.13 -14.79 -13.20
N SER A 212 -11.71 -15.21 -12.06
CA SER A 212 -11.15 -15.00 -10.72
C SER A 212 -9.68 -15.42 -10.63
N LYS A 213 -9.33 -16.62 -11.10
CA LYS A 213 -7.95 -17.12 -11.11
C LYS A 213 -6.98 -16.17 -11.82
N ALA A 214 -7.37 -15.63 -12.99
CA ALA A 214 -6.52 -14.71 -13.74
C ALA A 214 -6.33 -13.37 -13.00
N VAL A 215 -7.39 -12.85 -12.38
CA VAL A 215 -7.34 -11.60 -11.59
C VAL A 215 -6.42 -11.76 -10.37
N ILE A 216 -6.59 -12.83 -9.60
CA ILE A 216 -5.77 -13.08 -8.41
C ILE A 216 -4.30 -13.31 -8.79
N HIS A 217 -4.03 -14.04 -9.88
CA HIS A 217 -2.67 -14.19 -10.40
C HIS A 217 -2.07 -12.86 -10.91
N ALA A 218 -2.88 -11.98 -11.51
CA ALA A 218 -2.45 -10.65 -11.92
C ALA A 218 -2.01 -9.82 -10.70
N ILE A 219 -2.83 -9.81 -9.64
CA ILE A 219 -2.50 -9.13 -8.38
C ILE A 219 -1.20 -9.66 -7.80
N GLN A 220 -1.03 -11.00 -7.71
CA GLN A 220 0.20 -11.60 -7.20
C GLN A 220 1.42 -11.22 -8.05
N ALA A 221 1.29 -11.20 -9.38
CA ALA A 221 2.37 -10.80 -10.28
C ALA A 221 2.76 -9.32 -10.09
N GLU A 222 1.78 -8.42 -10.07
CA GLU A 222 2.00 -6.98 -9.83
C GLU A 222 2.67 -6.73 -8.47
N MET A 223 2.25 -7.44 -7.43
CA MET A 223 2.86 -7.36 -6.10
C MET A 223 4.32 -7.84 -6.09
N LEU A 224 4.62 -8.93 -6.79
CA LEU A 224 5.99 -9.45 -6.91
C LEU A 224 6.89 -8.47 -7.69
N ILE A 225 6.38 -7.87 -8.77
CA ILE A 225 7.11 -6.87 -9.56
C ILE A 225 7.35 -5.60 -8.72
N ALA A 226 6.34 -5.14 -7.97
CA ALA A 226 6.48 -3.99 -7.07
C ALA A 226 7.58 -4.22 -6.03
N GLN A 227 7.55 -5.37 -5.34
CA GLN A 227 8.59 -5.74 -4.36
C GLN A 227 9.98 -5.84 -5.00
N TYR A 228 10.08 -6.34 -6.23
CA TYR A 228 11.36 -6.39 -6.94
C TYR A 228 11.93 -4.98 -7.14
N PHE A 229 11.11 -4.03 -7.58
CA PHE A 229 11.53 -2.64 -7.74
C PHE A 229 11.89 -1.99 -6.41
N PHE A 230 11.08 -2.17 -5.36
CA PHE A 230 11.40 -1.66 -4.02
C PHE A 230 12.73 -2.20 -3.51
N ARG A 231 13.00 -3.50 -3.68
CA ARG A 231 14.27 -4.14 -3.28
C ARG A 231 15.48 -3.55 -4.00
N ASN A 232 15.29 -3.15 -5.26
CA ASN A 232 16.28 -2.49 -6.11
C ASN A 232 16.30 -0.96 -5.98
N ALA A 233 15.64 -0.40 -4.96
CA ALA A 233 15.54 1.04 -4.70
C ALA A 233 14.89 1.87 -5.84
N ARG A 234 14.09 1.22 -6.68
CA ARG A 234 13.32 1.84 -7.77
C ARG A 234 11.90 2.16 -7.27
N ILE A 235 11.82 3.12 -6.35
CA ILE A 235 10.60 3.39 -5.57
C ILE A 235 9.41 3.80 -6.47
N LEU A 236 9.66 4.61 -7.50
CA LEU A 236 8.60 5.08 -8.39
C LEU A 236 7.95 3.94 -9.17
N GLU A 237 8.76 3.07 -9.78
CA GLU A 237 8.26 1.88 -10.48
C GLU A 237 7.56 0.91 -9.52
N GLY A 238 8.12 0.72 -8.32
CA GLY A 238 7.48 -0.09 -7.28
C GLY A 238 6.09 0.42 -6.91
N LYS A 239 5.95 1.73 -6.69
CA LYS A 239 4.65 2.37 -6.41
C LYS A 239 3.69 2.26 -7.57
N TYR A 240 4.16 2.39 -8.82
CA TYR A 240 3.31 2.19 -10.00
C TYR A 240 2.64 0.80 -9.99
N HIS A 241 3.42 -0.26 -9.82
CA HIS A 241 2.89 -1.63 -9.79
C HIS A 241 2.01 -1.89 -8.55
N ALA A 242 2.35 -1.31 -7.40
CA ALA A 242 1.50 -1.36 -6.21
C ALA A 242 0.13 -0.69 -6.44
N SER A 243 0.10 0.51 -7.06
CA SER A 243 -1.15 1.21 -7.42
C SER A 243 -1.99 0.45 -8.45
N VAL A 244 -1.34 -0.23 -9.41
CA VAL A 244 -2.05 -1.14 -10.34
C VAL A 244 -2.71 -2.27 -9.56
N ALA A 245 -2.00 -2.92 -8.64
CA ALA A 245 -2.57 -3.99 -7.81
C ALA A 245 -3.73 -3.51 -6.92
N VAL A 246 -3.63 -2.30 -6.36
CA VAL A 246 -4.73 -1.64 -5.62
C VAL A 246 -5.94 -1.45 -6.52
N SER A 247 -5.74 -0.92 -7.73
CA SER A 247 -6.81 -0.67 -8.69
C SER A 247 -7.54 -1.95 -9.08
N ILE A 248 -6.80 -3.02 -9.40
CA ILE A 248 -7.39 -4.34 -9.70
C ILE A 248 -8.18 -4.87 -8.50
N SER A 249 -7.64 -4.74 -7.28
CA SER A 249 -8.28 -5.26 -6.07
C SER A 249 -9.59 -4.54 -5.76
N LEU A 250 -9.64 -3.23 -5.97
CA LEU A 250 -10.84 -2.41 -5.76
C LEU A 250 -11.87 -2.64 -6.85
N SER A 251 -11.48 -2.64 -8.13
CA SER A 251 -12.40 -2.87 -9.26
C SER A 251 -13.02 -4.26 -9.22
N SER A 252 -12.28 -5.25 -8.73
CA SER A 252 -12.73 -6.64 -8.56
C SER A 252 -13.57 -6.86 -7.29
N GLY A 253 -13.82 -5.82 -6.49
CA GLY A 253 -14.65 -5.90 -5.28
C GLY A 253 -13.99 -6.59 -4.09
N LEU A 254 -12.67 -6.80 -4.08
CA LEU A 254 -11.98 -7.55 -3.02
C LEU A 254 -11.97 -6.85 -1.65
N HIS A 255 -12.34 -5.57 -1.60
CA HIS A 255 -12.49 -4.77 -0.38
C HIS A 255 -13.87 -4.93 0.30
N LYS A 256 -14.80 -5.64 -0.35
CA LYS A 256 -16.19 -5.85 0.07
C LYS A 256 -16.55 -7.32 0.32
N ILE A 257 -15.55 -8.17 0.55
CA ILE A 257 -15.78 -9.60 0.82
C ILE A 257 -16.58 -9.74 2.13
N ARG A 258 -17.70 -10.46 2.07
CA ARG A 258 -18.65 -10.65 3.19
C ARG A 258 -19.26 -9.35 3.73
N SER A 259 -19.37 -8.29 2.92
CA SER A 259 -19.98 -7.04 3.36
C SER A 259 -21.42 -7.23 3.86
N SER A 260 -21.73 -6.62 5.01
CA SER A 260 -23.09 -6.55 5.56
C SER A 260 -24.02 -5.59 4.81
N ASP A 261 -23.48 -4.73 3.94
CA ASP A 261 -24.23 -3.66 3.31
C ASP A 261 -25.05 -4.20 2.12
N ALA A 262 -26.35 -4.42 2.33
CA ALA A 262 -27.27 -4.97 1.33
C ALA A 262 -27.46 -4.08 0.08
N ARG A 263 -26.93 -2.84 0.11
CA ARG A 263 -26.97 -1.93 -1.04
C ARG A 263 -25.96 -2.32 -2.13
N ASP A 264 -24.80 -2.86 -1.74
CA ASP A 264 -23.76 -3.31 -2.69
C ASP A 264 -24.15 -4.59 -3.44
N SER A 265 -25.06 -5.41 -2.88
CA SER A 265 -25.56 -6.61 -3.54
C SER A 265 -26.54 -6.34 -4.69
N THR A 266 -27.04 -5.11 -4.84
CA THR A 266 -28.06 -4.76 -5.86
C THR A 266 -27.51 -4.08 -7.11
N ARG A 267 -26.21 -3.75 -7.14
CA ARG A 267 -25.50 -3.28 -8.33
C ARG A 267 -24.20 -4.05 -8.47
N PRO A 268 -24.23 -5.28 -9.01
CA PRO A 268 -23.01 -5.85 -9.55
C PRO A 268 -22.44 -4.83 -10.53
N THR A 269 -21.28 -4.27 -10.20
CA THR A 269 -20.46 -3.62 -11.23
C THR A 269 -20.19 -4.69 -12.28
N VAL A 270 -20.14 -4.29 -13.55
CA VAL A 270 -19.89 -5.23 -14.68
C VAL A 270 -18.61 -6.04 -14.47
N ASP A 271 -17.71 -5.56 -13.60
CA ASP A 271 -16.39 -6.10 -13.30
C ASP A 271 -16.30 -6.85 -11.94
N SER A 272 -17.39 -7.01 -11.20
CA SER A 272 -17.35 -7.76 -9.93
C SER A 272 -17.13 -9.25 -10.17
N LEU A 273 -16.17 -9.85 -9.46
CA LEU A 273 -15.91 -11.29 -9.53
C LEU A 273 -17.15 -12.10 -9.12
N SER A 274 -17.30 -13.29 -9.74
CA SER A 274 -18.27 -14.29 -9.28
C SER A 274 -18.02 -14.67 -7.82
N PRO A 275 -19.03 -15.17 -7.08
CA PRO A 275 -18.81 -15.74 -5.76
C PRO A 275 -17.66 -16.76 -5.77
N ALA A 276 -16.88 -16.81 -4.69
CA ALA A 276 -15.80 -17.79 -4.56
C ALA A 276 -16.38 -19.22 -4.62
N ALA A 277 -15.72 -20.10 -5.36
CA ALA A 277 -16.17 -21.48 -5.55
C ALA A 277 -15.98 -22.33 -4.30
N ASN A 278 -15.00 -21.99 -3.46
CA ASN A 278 -14.69 -22.69 -2.22
C ASN A 278 -13.97 -21.77 -1.21
N ALA A 279 -13.78 -22.26 0.01
CA ALA A 279 -13.16 -21.50 1.10
C ALA A 279 -11.69 -21.14 0.81
N LEU A 280 -10.96 -21.96 0.05
CA LEU A 280 -9.57 -21.66 -0.31
C LEU A 280 -9.51 -20.46 -1.26
N GLU A 281 -10.34 -20.44 -2.30
CA GLU A 281 -10.42 -19.31 -3.22
C GLU A 281 -10.88 -18.03 -2.51
N GLU A 282 -11.84 -18.12 -1.58
CA GLU A 282 -12.23 -16.98 -0.73
C GLU A 282 -11.03 -16.48 0.10
N GLY A 283 -10.25 -17.40 0.66
CA GLY A 283 -9.05 -17.09 1.42
C GLY A 283 -7.95 -16.42 0.59
N GLU A 284 -7.71 -16.90 -0.64
CA GLU A 284 -6.77 -16.28 -1.57
C GLU A 284 -7.20 -14.84 -1.93
N ARG A 285 -8.50 -14.60 -2.12
CA ARG A 285 -9.07 -13.27 -2.37
C ARG A 285 -8.92 -12.32 -1.18
N ILE A 286 -9.20 -12.80 0.04
CA ILE A 286 -9.02 -12.02 1.27
C ILE A 286 -7.54 -11.68 1.45
N ASN A 287 -6.66 -12.67 1.32
CA ASN A 287 -5.22 -12.46 1.49
C ASN A 287 -4.65 -11.54 0.40
N ALA A 288 -5.10 -11.64 -0.84
CA ALA A 288 -4.71 -10.73 -1.93
C ALA A 288 -5.00 -9.27 -1.57
N PHE A 289 -6.23 -8.96 -1.15
CA PHE A 289 -6.62 -7.60 -0.77
C PHE A 289 -5.73 -7.04 0.34
N TRP A 290 -5.54 -7.80 1.42
CA TRP A 290 -4.75 -7.34 2.56
C TRP A 290 -3.26 -7.24 2.24
N ALA A 291 -2.71 -8.15 1.42
CA ALA A 291 -1.33 -8.10 1.00
C ALA A 291 -1.06 -6.83 0.16
N VAL A 292 -1.95 -6.51 -0.78
CA VAL A 292 -1.89 -5.28 -1.58
C VAL A 292 -1.97 -4.03 -0.71
N LEU A 293 -2.97 -3.96 0.17
CA LEU A 293 -3.16 -2.81 1.06
C LEU A 293 -1.94 -2.60 1.97
N THR A 294 -1.40 -3.67 2.52
CA THR A 294 -0.23 -3.62 3.43
C THR A 294 1.00 -3.10 2.69
N LEU A 295 1.29 -3.65 1.51
CA LEU A 295 2.43 -3.21 0.68
C LEU A 295 2.30 -1.72 0.33
N ASN A 296 1.13 -1.29 -0.12
CA ASN A 296 0.84 0.09 -0.44
C ASN A 296 1.03 1.01 0.77
N ASN A 297 0.41 0.68 1.91
CA ASN A 297 0.49 1.46 3.13
C ASN A 297 1.94 1.62 3.60
N CYS A 298 2.72 0.54 3.61
CA CYS A 298 4.11 0.57 4.03
C CYS A 298 4.98 1.46 3.14
N TRP A 299 4.93 1.30 1.82
CA TRP A 299 5.84 1.99 0.92
C TRP A 299 5.47 3.46 0.67
N PHE A 300 4.19 3.81 0.68
CA PHE A 300 3.80 5.22 0.62
C PHE A 300 4.17 5.96 1.91
N ALA A 301 3.93 5.33 3.07
CA ALA A 301 4.32 5.91 4.35
C ALA A 301 5.84 6.05 4.52
N ALA A 302 6.63 5.10 4.01
CA ALA A 302 8.10 5.17 4.05
C ALA A 302 8.68 6.25 3.12
N ASP A 303 8.05 6.47 1.97
CA ASP A 303 8.42 7.51 1.00
C ASP A 303 7.92 8.92 1.42
N GLY A 304 7.06 9.00 2.44
CA GLY A 304 6.45 10.26 2.88
C GLY A 304 5.37 10.80 1.94
N SER A 305 4.96 10.00 0.94
CA SER A 305 3.87 10.35 0.02
C SER A 305 2.51 9.98 0.63
N PRO A 306 1.44 10.76 0.38
CA PRO A 306 0.09 10.33 0.72
C PRO A 306 -0.27 9.09 -0.09
N ALA A 307 -0.91 8.10 0.54
CA ALA A 307 -1.38 6.90 -0.16
C ALA A 307 -2.35 7.28 -1.30
N ASP A 308 -2.09 6.73 -2.49
CA ASP A 308 -2.80 7.04 -3.75
C ASP A 308 -4.32 6.80 -3.68
N VAL A 309 -4.74 5.84 -2.85
CA VAL A 309 -6.16 5.56 -2.63
C VAL A 309 -6.50 5.60 -1.14
N SER A 310 -7.37 6.54 -0.78
CA SER A 310 -8.00 6.56 0.54
C SER A 310 -9.02 5.44 0.62
N TYR A 311 -8.65 4.34 1.28
CA TYR A 311 -9.61 3.29 1.65
C TYR A 311 -10.76 3.83 2.53
N ALA A 312 -10.57 4.97 3.20
CA ALA A 312 -11.65 5.65 3.91
C ALA A 312 -12.77 6.16 2.97
N ALA A 313 -12.45 6.42 1.69
CA ALA A 313 -13.46 6.81 0.70
C ALA A 313 -14.27 5.62 0.17
N HIS A 314 -13.67 4.44 0.11
CA HIS A 314 -14.29 3.22 -0.45
C HIS A 314 -14.95 2.33 0.63
N GLY A 315 -14.50 2.46 1.88
CA GLY A 315 -14.86 1.58 2.99
C GLY A 315 -14.25 0.19 2.82
N VAL A 316 -13.76 -0.40 3.90
CA VAL A 316 -13.19 -1.75 3.86
C VAL A 316 -14.05 -2.66 4.73
N ASP A 317 -14.74 -3.60 4.10
CA ASP A 317 -15.59 -4.56 4.81
C ASP A 317 -14.96 -5.95 4.85
N THR A 318 -13.98 -6.23 3.99
CA THR A 318 -13.27 -7.51 3.98
C THR A 318 -12.74 -7.87 5.37
N PRO A 319 -12.98 -9.09 5.88
CA PRO A 319 -12.53 -9.48 7.23
C PRO A 319 -11.01 -9.62 7.28
N TRP A 320 -10.41 -9.54 8.48
CA TRP A 320 -8.98 -9.76 8.66
C TRP A 320 -8.50 -11.10 8.06
N PRO A 321 -7.33 -11.14 7.42
CA PRO A 321 -6.85 -12.33 6.73
C PRO A 321 -6.43 -13.41 7.73
N LEU A 322 -6.41 -14.66 7.28
CA LEU A 322 -5.89 -15.81 8.02
C LEU A 322 -4.65 -16.38 7.33
N ASP A 323 -3.90 -17.22 8.03
CA ASP A 323 -2.90 -18.06 7.40
C ASP A 323 -3.56 -18.93 6.33
N ILE A 324 -2.93 -19.05 5.15
CA ILE A 324 -3.58 -19.62 3.96
C ILE A 324 -4.09 -21.06 4.17
N GLY A 325 -3.42 -21.85 5.01
CA GLY A 325 -3.84 -23.21 5.36
C GLY A 325 -5.11 -23.25 6.23
N SER A 326 -5.38 -22.21 7.03
CA SER A 326 -6.49 -22.20 7.98
C SER A 326 -7.86 -22.09 7.32
N TYR A 327 -7.95 -21.56 6.10
CA TYR A 327 -9.22 -21.42 5.37
C TYR A 327 -9.87 -22.77 5.05
N THR A 328 -9.08 -23.82 4.84
CA THR A 328 -9.57 -25.17 4.56
C THR A 328 -9.82 -25.99 5.83
N GLU A 329 -9.23 -25.62 6.95
CA GLU A 329 -9.30 -26.36 8.21
C GLU A 329 -10.53 -26.01 9.04
N ASP A 330 -10.84 -24.71 9.19
CA ASP A 330 -12.00 -24.27 9.95
C ASP A 330 -12.64 -23.00 9.36
N SER A 331 -13.70 -23.17 8.58
CA SER A 331 -14.45 -22.07 7.99
C SER A 331 -15.17 -21.18 9.02
N ARG A 332 -15.23 -21.55 10.30
CA ARG A 332 -15.84 -20.73 11.38
C ARG A 332 -14.89 -19.65 11.92
N LEU A 333 -13.63 -19.64 11.49
CA LEU A 333 -12.67 -18.61 11.88
C LEU A 333 -13.02 -17.24 11.28
N LEU A 334 -13.66 -17.21 10.10
CA LEU A 334 -14.16 -15.99 9.49
C LEU A 334 -15.55 -15.61 10.04
N PRO A 335 -15.83 -14.30 10.18
CA PRO A 335 -17.18 -13.85 10.53
C PRO A 335 -18.16 -14.15 9.38
N PHE A 336 -19.44 -14.31 9.70
CA PHE A 336 -20.49 -14.52 8.68
C PHE A 336 -20.65 -13.29 7.77
N GLN A 337 -20.62 -12.11 8.37
CA GLN A 337 -20.61 -10.81 7.70
C GLN A 337 -19.60 -9.89 8.38
N SER A 338 -19.11 -8.91 7.64
CA SER A 338 -18.15 -7.92 8.11
C SER A 338 -18.47 -6.54 7.55
N SER A 339 -17.99 -5.51 8.24
CA SER A 339 -18.21 -4.11 7.90
C SER A 339 -17.16 -3.24 8.57
N ALA A 340 -16.66 -2.23 7.87
CA ALA A 340 -15.80 -1.19 8.44
C ALA A 340 -14.59 -1.76 9.22
N THR A 341 -13.94 -2.79 8.68
CA THR A 341 -12.88 -3.58 9.34
C THR A 341 -11.74 -2.69 9.86
N ILE A 342 -11.31 -1.72 9.06
CA ILE A 342 -10.23 -0.79 9.45
C ILE A 342 -10.74 0.22 10.49
N ASP A 343 -11.92 0.80 10.31
CA ASP A 343 -12.48 1.80 11.24
C ASP A 343 -12.73 1.19 12.62
N ASN A 344 -13.22 -0.05 12.67
CA ASN A 344 -13.38 -0.82 13.89
C ASN A 344 -12.04 -0.98 14.62
N PHE A 345 -10.97 -1.33 13.90
CA PHE A 345 -9.64 -1.43 14.50
C PHE A 345 -9.10 -0.08 14.99
N LEU A 346 -9.24 0.98 14.18
CA LEU A 346 -8.82 2.34 14.55
C LEU A 346 -9.65 2.96 15.69
N THR A 347 -10.79 2.36 16.04
CA THR A 347 -11.60 2.71 17.20
C THR A 347 -11.42 1.76 18.39
N ASN A 348 -10.43 0.84 18.32
CA ASN A 348 -10.18 -0.21 19.31
C ASN A 348 -11.38 -1.14 19.56
N PHE A 349 -12.24 -1.33 18.55
CA PHE A 349 -13.31 -2.32 18.62
C PHE A 349 -12.71 -3.74 18.63
N PRO A 350 -13.17 -4.65 19.51
CA PRO A 350 -12.65 -6.01 19.55
C PRO A 350 -12.84 -6.77 18.23
N ASP A 351 -11.77 -7.41 17.73
CA ASP A 351 -11.81 -8.23 16.53
C ASP A 351 -11.06 -9.57 16.72
N ARG A 352 -11.16 -10.47 15.73
CA ARG A 352 -10.50 -11.79 15.72
C ARG A 352 -9.23 -11.86 14.85
N GLY A 353 -8.67 -10.71 14.46
CA GLY A 353 -7.52 -10.61 13.55
C GLY A 353 -6.19 -10.84 14.27
N GLY A 354 -5.94 -12.09 14.71
CA GLY A 354 -4.73 -12.49 15.43
C GLY A 354 -3.72 -13.32 14.61
N SER A 355 -4.05 -13.67 13.36
CA SER A 355 -3.13 -14.38 12.45
C SER A 355 -1.93 -13.50 12.09
N LEU A 356 -0.83 -14.10 11.65
CA LEU A 356 0.36 -13.33 11.28
C LEU A 356 0.11 -12.36 10.10
N PRO A 357 -0.62 -12.75 9.03
CA PRO A 357 -1.03 -11.81 7.98
C PRO A 357 -1.92 -10.67 8.50
N ALA A 358 -2.82 -10.93 9.46
CA ALA A 358 -3.68 -9.89 10.02
C ALA A 358 -2.88 -8.88 10.85
N LEU A 359 -1.94 -9.37 11.67
CA LEU A 359 -1.04 -8.51 12.43
C LEU A 359 -0.16 -7.67 11.50
N HIS A 360 0.30 -8.22 10.37
CA HIS A 360 1.04 -7.46 9.36
C HIS A 360 0.19 -6.36 8.74
N ALA A 361 -1.04 -6.66 8.35
CA ALA A 361 -1.97 -5.66 7.81
C ALA A 361 -2.26 -4.54 8.82
N LYS A 362 -2.53 -4.89 10.08
CA LYS A 362 -2.74 -3.92 11.17
C LYS A 362 -1.51 -3.04 11.40
N ALA A 363 -0.31 -3.63 11.37
CA ALA A 363 0.95 -2.88 11.49
C ALA A 363 1.13 -1.87 10.35
N GLY A 364 0.84 -2.29 9.11
CA GLY A 364 0.84 -1.39 7.94
C GLY A 364 -0.18 -0.26 8.06
N VAL A 365 -1.40 -0.54 8.54
CA VAL A 365 -2.43 0.47 8.78
C VAL A 365 -1.98 1.50 9.82
N VAL A 366 -1.51 1.08 11.00
CA VAL A 366 -1.09 2.06 12.03
C VAL A 366 0.14 2.87 11.61
N PHE A 367 1.06 2.26 10.87
CA PHE A 367 2.23 2.95 10.32
C PHE A 367 1.82 4.03 9.32
N GLU A 368 0.92 3.71 8.40
CA GLU A 368 0.41 4.65 7.41
C GLU A 368 -0.41 5.78 8.05
N GLN A 369 -1.30 5.47 9.00
CA GLN A 369 -2.05 6.48 9.72
C GLN A 369 -1.15 7.43 10.53
N ALA A 370 -0.09 6.89 11.16
CA ALA A 370 0.89 7.70 11.89
C ALA A 370 1.65 8.65 10.96
N SER A 371 2.14 8.15 9.82
CA SER A 371 2.84 8.96 8.83
C SER A 371 1.91 10.02 8.22
N ARG A 372 0.66 9.67 7.89
CA ARG A 372 -0.33 10.60 7.34
C ARG A 372 -0.63 11.73 8.32
N LEU A 373 -0.85 11.42 9.59
CA LEU A 373 -1.11 12.43 10.61
C LEU A 373 0.13 13.31 10.83
N ALA A 374 1.33 12.73 10.85
CA ALA A 374 2.59 13.47 10.98
C ALA A 374 2.82 14.45 9.81
N ALA A 375 2.51 14.05 8.58
CA ALA A 375 2.60 14.91 7.39
C ALA A 375 1.66 16.12 7.51
N ARG A 376 0.38 15.88 7.87
CA ARG A 376 -0.61 16.95 8.08
C ARG A 376 -0.16 17.96 9.13
N TYR A 377 0.49 17.52 10.21
CA TYR A 377 1.00 18.43 11.23
C TYR A 377 2.16 19.29 10.76
N THR A 378 3.02 18.74 9.91
CA THR A 378 4.16 19.44 9.33
C THR A 378 3.68 20.52 8.33
N GLU A 379 2.57 20.26 7.63
CA GLU A 379 1.94 21.23 6.71
C GLU A 379 1.04 22.25 7.45
N SER A 380 0.27 21.80 8.44
CA SER A 380 -0.75 22.59 9.16
C SER A 380 -0.18 23.63 10.12
N THR A 381 1.13 23.66 10.38
CA THR A 381 1.78 24.80 11.07
C THR A 381 1.51 26.16 10.41
N ALA A 382 0.92 26.21 9.20
CA ALA A 382 0.46 27.41 8.51
C ALA A 382 -0.99 27.86 8.82
N LEU A 383 -1.93 27.00 9.24
CA LEU A 383 -3.38 27.32 9.29
C LEU A 383 -4.14 26.68 10.47
N GLY A 384 -4.13 27.34 11.64
CA GLY A 384 -5.27 27.46 12.58
C GLY A 384 -5.90 26.24 13.31
N ASN A 385 -5.92 25.02 12.77
CA ASN A 385 -6.70 23.90 13.31
C ASN A 385 -5.92 23.02 14.31
N ARG A 386 -5.56 23.58 15.47
CA ARG A 386 -4.75 22.86 16.49
C ARG A 386 -5.52 21.84 17.33
N THR A 387 -6.83 22.03 17.54
CA THR A 387 -7.62 21.23 18.49
C THR A 387 -8.03 19.87 17.94
N THR A 388 -8.54 19.81 16.70
CA THR A 388 -8.96 18.55 16.04
C THR A 388 -7.82 17.55 15.92
N ASN A 389 -6.62 18.03 15.58
CA ASN A 389 -5.49 17.14 15.38
C ASN A 389 -5.02 16.54 16.71
N SER A 390 -5.15 17.27 17.84
CA SER A 390 -4.72 16.79 19.16
C SER A 390 -5.53 15.57 19.66
N ASP A 391 -6.83 15.54 19.34
CA ASP A 391 -7.70 14.41 19.67
C ASP A 391 -7.41 13.19 18.79
N GLU A 392 -7.20 13.42 17.48
CA GLU A 392 -6.77 12.38 16.53
C GLU A 392 -5.43 11.76 16.93
N PHE A 393 -4.47 12.60 17.36
CA PHE A 393 -3.18 12.16 17.87
C PHE A 393 -3.33 11.22 19.07
N SER A 394 -4.12 11.64 20.07
CA SER A 394 -4.29 10.86 21.31
C SER A 394 -5.00 9.53 21.05
N LYS A 395 -6.00 9.52 20.15
CA LYS A 395 -6.67 8.30 19.72
C LYS A 395 -5.70 7.35 19.03
N LEU A 396 -4.92 7.84 18.07
CA LEU A 396 -4.00 7.02 17.31
C LEU A 396 -2.84 6.48 18.17
N ASP A 397 -2.29 7.28 19.10
CA ASP A 397 -1.30 6.78 20.08
C ASP A 397 -1.90 5.63 20.90
N GLY A 398 -3.15 5.79 21.38
CA GLY A 398 -3.88 4.75 22.10
C GLY A 398 -4.04 3.45 21.31
N VAL A 399 -4.41 3.54 20.02
CA VAL A 399 -4.53 2.38 19.11
C VAL A 399 -3.17 1.70 18.89
N ILE A 400 -2.11 2.47 18.65
CA ILE A 400 -0.75 1.93 18.46
C ILE A 400 -0.30 1.18 19.72
N GLU A 401 -0.52 1.73 20.91
CA GLU A 401 -0.19 1.06 22.17
C GLU A 401 -1.06 -0.18 22.42
N ALA A 402 -2.35 -0.13 22.11
CA ALA A 402 -3.24 -1.29 22.22
C ALA A 402 -2.77 -2.43 21.28
N PHE A 403 -2.46 -2.11 20.03
CA PHE A 403 -1.96 -3.06 19.05
C PHE A 403 -0.62 -3.69 19.46
N LYS A 404 0.34 -2.91 19.98
CA LYS A 404 1.62 -3.46 20.47
C LYS A 404 1.42 -4.53 21.55
N ARG A 405 0.37 -4.42 22.39
CA ARG A 405 0.06 -5.42 23.42
C ARG A 405 -0.50 -6.74 22.86
N THR A 406 -1.03 -6.73 21.63
CA THR A 406 -1.54 -7.96 20.98
C THR A 406 -0.46 -8.72 20.23
N LEU A 407 0.74 -8.15 20.07
CA LEU A 407 1.81 -8.78 19.28
C LEU A 407 2.39 -10.03 19.98
N PRO A 408 2.73 -11.08 19.21
CA PRO A 408 3.34 -12.29 19.75
C PRO A 408 4.72 -11.98 20.34
N ARG A 409 5.06 -12.69 21.42
CA ARG A 409 6.40 -12.61 22.03
C ARG A 409 7.45 -13.19 21.08
N ILE A 410 8.61 -12.55 21.03
CA ILE A 410 9.75 -13.02 20.26
C ILE A 410 10.41 -14.19 20.99
N ARG A 411 10.71 -15.25 20.22
CA ARG A 411 11.44 -16.43 20.69
C ARG A 411 12.70 -16.61 19.83
N PRO A 412 13.91 -16.57 20.40
CA PRO A 412 15.16 -16.55 19.64
C PRO A 412 15.25 -17.65 18.56
N ASP A 413 14.81 -18.87 18.87
CA ASP A 413 15.03 -20.05 18.02
C ASP A 413 13.90 -20.34 17.00
N ALA A 414 12.83 -19.55 17.00
CA ALA A 414 11.62 -19.85 16.20
C ALA A 414 10.93 -18.62 15.60
N THR A 415 11.54 -17.44 15.71
CA THR A 415 10.89 -16.21 15.24
C THR A 415 11.00 -16.10 13.73
N GLN A 416 9.84 -16.05 13.07
CA GLN A 416 9.76 -15.80 11.64
C GLN A 416 10.19 -14.34 11.34
N PRO A 417 10.92 -14.06 10.24
CA PRO A 417 11.34 -12.70 9.87
C PRO A 417 10.17 -11.69 9.84
N LEU A 418 8.98 -12.15 9.43
CA LEU A 418 7.77 -11.32 9.40
C LEU A 418 7.36 -10.80 10.79
N VAL A 419 7.59 -11.57 11.87
CA VAL A 419 7.33 -11.09 13.24
C VAL A 419 8.22 -9.89 13.58
N LEU A 420 9.50 -9.91 13.18
CA LEU A 420 10.39 -8.75 13.36
C LEU A 420 9.89 -7.54 12.57
N VAL A 421 9.44 -7.74 11.33
CA VAL A 421 8.87 -6.66 10.50
C VAL A 421 7.65 -6.03 11.18
N ILE A 422 6.72 -6.86 11.68
CA ILE A 422 5.49 -6.41 12.36
C ILE A 422 5.82 -5.56 13.60
N HIS A 423 6.70 -6.07 14.48
CA HIS A 423 7.12 -5.32 15.66
C HIS A 423 7.83 -4.02 15.29
N THR A 424 8.71 -4.06 14.29
CA THR A 424 9.43 -2.87 13.81
C THR A 424 8.46 -1.82 13.28
N LEU A 425 7.49 -2.20 12.44
CA LEU A 425 6.44 -1.31 11.94
C LEU A 425 5.65 -0.66 13.09
N ALA A 426 5.26 -1.42 14.11
CA ALA A 426 4.50 -0.90 15.26
C ALA A 426 5.31 0.13 16.08
N HIS A 427 6.60 -0.14 16.32
CA HIS A 427 7.48 0.82 17.01
C HIS A 427 7.78 2.04 16.15
N VAL A 428 8.01 1.87 14.85
CA VAL A 428 8.27 3.00 13.95
C VAL A 428 7.01 3.83 13.70
N ALA A 429 5.80 3.26 13.76
CA ALA A 429 4.56 4.03 13.80
C ALA A 429 4.53 4.99 15.00
N THR A 430 5.02 4.56 16.17
CA THR A 430 5.18 5.42 17.35
C THR A 430 6.20 6.54 17.06
N ILE A 431 7.34 6.20 16.43
CA ILE A 431 8.35 7.19 16.03
C ILE A 431 7.74 8.24 15.10
N GLN A 432 7.07 7.82 14.02
CA GLN A 432 6.47 8.72 13.03
C GLN A 432 5.44 9.66 13.66
N LEU A 433 4.54 9.13 14.49
CA LEU A 433 3.52 9.93 15.17
C LEU A 433 4.13 11.02 16.06
N HIS A 434 5.20 10.70 16.80
CA HIS A 434 5.81 11.61 17.76
C HIS A 434 6.88 12.54 17.16
N ASN A 435 7.44 12.21 16.00
CA ASN A 435 8.58 12.93 15.40
C ASN A 435 8.33 14.44 15.22
N PRO A 436 7.16 14.90 14.70
CA PRO A 436 6.88 16.34 14.52
C PRO A 436 6.94 17.16 15.82
N PHE A 437 6.78 16.50 16.97
CA PHE A 437 6.70 17.14 18.29
C PHE A 437 7.96 16.94 19.14
N SER A 438 8.90 16.10 18.71
CA SER A 438 10.06 15.67 19.50
C SER A 438 10.94 16.84 20.00
N MET A 439 11.04 17.92 19.23
CA MET A 439 11.81 19.11 19.61
C MET A 439 11.10 19.96 20.67
N LYS A 440 9.76 19.99 20.67
CA LYS A 440 8.94 20.87 21.52
C LYS A 440 8.35 20.17 22.75
N SER A 441 8.20 18.85 22.70
CA SER A 441 7.58 18.02 23.74
C SER A 441 8.57 16.98 24.26
N SER A 442 8.91 17.06 25.54
CA SER A 442 9.75 16.06 26.22
C SER A 442 9.08 14.68 26.21
N THR A 443 7.76 14.62 26.34
CA THR A 443 6.99 13.37 26.26
C THR A 443 7.12 12.73 24.89
N SER A 444 6.92 13.48 23.81
CA SER A 444 7.05 12.94 22.45
C SER A 444 8.47 12.49 22.15
N ARG A 445 9.46 13.25 22.61
CA ARG A 445 10.88 12.85 22.52
C ARG A 445 11.15 11.53 23.23
N SER A 446 10.69 11.40 24.48
CA SER A 446 10.85 10.18 25.26
C SER A 446 10.16 8.99 24.58
N ARG A 447 8.94 9.18 24.06
CA ARG A 447 8.19 8.12 23.35
C ARG A 447 8.91 7.64 22.10
N ALA A 448 9.38 8.56 21.25
CA ALA A 448 10.15 8.22 20.06
C ALA A 448 11.47 7.51 20.40
N GLY A 449 12.21 8.01 21.40
CA GLY A 449 13.45 7.39 21.87
C GLY A 449 13.24 5.99 22.45
N SER A 450 12.22 5.79 23.30
CA SER A 450 11.85 4.47 23.82
C SER A 450 11.43 3.51 22.71
N ALA A 451 10.71 3.97 21.69
CA ALA A 451 10.34 3.15 20.55
C ALA A 451 11.56 2.73 19.72
N ALA A 452 12.51 3.64 19.47
CA ALA A 452 13.75 3.31 18.77
C ALA A 452 14.61 2.31 19.57
N MET A 453 14.72 2.50 20.89
CA MET A 453 15.40 1.53 21.77
C MET A 453 14.71 0.18 21.81
N ALA A 454 13.37 0.13 21.73
CA ALA A 454 12.65 -1.13 21.64
C ALA A 454 13.07 -1.90 20.38
N VAL A 455 13.16 -1.25 19.21
CA VAL A 455 13.67 -1.89 17.97
C VAL A 455 15.06 -2.48 18.17
N VAL A 456 15.96 -1.75 18.82
CA VAL A 456 17.31 -2.23 19.17
C VAL A 456 17.24 -3.47 20.07
N THR A 457 16.37 -3.47 21.07
CA THR A 457 16.17 -4.64 21.95
C THR A 457 15.66 -5.85 21.18
N LEU A 458 14.76 -5.67 20.20
CA LEU A 458 14.30 -6.78 19.35
C LEU A 458 15.45 -7.38 18.55
N LEU A 459 16.30 -6.55 17.95
CA LEU A 459 17.45 -7.00 17.16
C LEU A 459 18.49 -7.73 18.01
N ARG A 460 18.71 -7.31 19.26
CA ARG A 460 19.62 -8.01 20.19
C ARG A 460 19.12 -9.39 20.61
N GLN A 461 17.82 -9.66 20.49
CA GLN A 461 17.21 -10.94 20.84
C GLN A 461 17.18 -11.94 19.67
N MET A 462 17.53 -11.52 18.46
CA MET A 462 17.40 -12.33 17.25
C MET A 462 18.73 -12.51 16.53
N ASN A 463 18.97 -13.70 15.99
CA ASN A 463 20.07 -13.92 15.06
C ASN A 463 19.61 -13.60 13.62
N VAL A 464 19.59 -12.31 13.26
CA VAL A 464 19.12 -11.86 11.93
C VAL A 464 19.92 -12.48 10.77
N ARG A 465 21.13 -12.98 11.00
CA ARG A 465 21.95 -13.66 9.98
C ARG A 465 21.33 -14.97 9.50
N GLU A 466 20.54 -15.64 10.34
CA GLU A 466 19.87 -16.89 9.98
C GLU A 466 18.63 -16.67 9.09
N PHE A 467 18.17 -15.42 8.96
CA PHE A 467 16.96 -15.14 8.20
C PHE A 467 17.17 -15.35 6.71
N GLY A 468 18.35 -15.07 6.15
CA GLY A 468 18.66 -15.19 4.71
C GLY A 468 17.89 -14.23 3.79
N TYR A 469 16.66 -13.84 4.12
CA TYR A 469 15.86 -12.85 3.44
C TYR A 469 15.04 -12.05 4.45
N ILE A 470 14.95 -10.73 4.25
CA ILE A 470 14.05 -9.82 4.96
C ILE A 470 13.43 -8.83 3.97
N ASP A 471 12.23 -8.35 4.29
CA ASP A 471 11.54 -7.33 3.50
C ASP A 471 12.37 -6.04 3.43
N ALA A 472 12.53 -5.47 2.23
CA ALA A 472 13.33 -4.27 1.99
C ALA A 472 12.85 -3.05 2.80
N ILE A 473 11.57 -3.03 3.23
CA ILE A 473 11.01 -1.95 4.04
C ILE A 473 11.81 -1.75 5.34
N VAL A 474 12.39 -2.81 5.92
CA VAL A 474 13.12 -2.70 7.20
C VAL A 474 14.31 -1.76 7.12
N GLY A 475 14.91 -1.59 5.93
CA GLY A 475 15.95 -0.59 5.71
C GLY A 475 15.47 0.81 6.08
N THR A 476 14.30 1.21 5.58
CA THR A 476 13.70 2.52 5.89
C THR A 476 13.31 2.65 7.36
N LEU A 477 12.76 1.58 7.94
CA LEU A 477 12.30 1.55 9.33
C LEU A 477 13.46 1.66 10.32
N TRP A 478 14.55 0.91 10.09
CA TRP A 478 15.75 0.96 10.92
C TRP A 478 16.50 2.28 10.75
N THR A 479 16.52 2.89 9.56
CA THR A 479 17.04 4.25 9.37
C THR A 479 16.26 5.27 10.22
N ALA A 480 14.93 5.19 10.27
CA ALA A 480 14.12 6.08 11.12
C ALA A 480 14.49 5.93 12.60
N ALA A 481 14.72 4.71 13.09
CA ALA A 481 15.22 4.47 14.45
C ALA A 481 16.64 5.04 14.65
N CYS A 482 17.55 4.84 13.70
CA CYS A 482 18.90 5.41 13.73
C CYS A 482 18.88 6.94 13.83
N GLN A 483 18.01 7.61 13.08
CA GLN A 483 17.88 9.08 13.10
C GLN A 483 17.45 9.61 14.47
N VAL A 484 16.48 8.95 15.11
CA VAL A 484 16.03 9.31 16.48
C VAL A 484 17.18 9.15 17.48
N LEU A 485 17.88 8.02 17.46
CA LEU A 485 18.98 7.75 18.40
C LEU A 485 20.18 8.68 18.17
N THR A 486 20.49 8.99 16.92
CA THR A 486 21.57 9.93 16.55
C THR A 486 21.25 11.36 16.97
N THR A 487 19.98 11.76 16.87
CA THR A 487 19.50 13.05 17.36
C THR A 487 19.62 13.14 18.88
N GLU A 488 19.23 12.08 19.60
CA GLU A 488 19.34 12.04 21.06
C GLU A 488 20.80 11.98 21.54
N LEU A 489 21.68 11.31 20.79
CA LEU A 489 23.12 11.28 21.05
C LEU A 489 23.72 12.69 20.96
N SER A 490 23.40 13.42 19.89
CA SER A 490 23.83 14.81 19.72
C SER A 490 23.40 15.66 20.92
N ARG A 491 22.12 15.56 21.30
CA ARG A 491 21.52 16.32 22.41
C ARG A 491 22.18 16.01 23.75
N THR A 492 22.46 14.73 24.01
CA THR A 492 23.08 14.26 25.24
C THR A 492 24.50 14.80 25.37
N ARG A 493 25.27 14.87 24.27
CA ARG A 493 26.60 15.49 24.27
C ARG A 493 26.54 17.00 24.57
N TYR A 494 25.60 17.72 23.94
CA TYR A 494 25.43 19.16 24.20
C TYR A 494 25.01 19.46 25.65
N SER A 495 24.22 18.57 26.27
CA SER A 495 23.73 18.76 27.64
C SER A 495 24.70 18.27 28.70
N SER A 496 25.95 17.93 28.33
CA SER A 496 26.95 17.31 29.21
C SER A 496 26.44 16.03 29.91
N GLY A 497 25.66 15.22 29.18
CA GLY A 497 25.15 13.95 29.68
C GLY A 497 26.27 12.99 30.08
N GLY A 498 26.00 12.11 31.04
CA GLY A 498 27.00 11.20 31.58
C GLY A 498 27.58 10.26 30.52
N PRO A 499 28.86 9.87 30.60
CA PRO A 499 29.55 9.09 29.57
C PRO A 499 28.88 7.74 29.27
N GLN A 500 28.25 7.13 30.29
CA GLN A 500 27.49 5.88 30.12
C GLN A 500 26.30 6.03 29.17
N SER A 501 25.58 7.16 29.22
CA SER A 501 24.41 7.40 28.36
C SER A 501 24.81 7.59 26.89
N VAL A 502 25.93 8.27 26.64
CA VAL A 502 26.52 8.44 25.32
C VAL A 502 26.94 7.08 24.75
N GLN A 503 27.61 6.26 25.56
CA GLN A 503 28.03 4.92 25.16
C GLN A 503 26.84 4.02 24.79
N GLN A 504 25.79 4.00 25.61
CA GLN A 504 24.57 3.22 25.35
C GLN A 504 23.90 3.59 24.02
N LEU A 505 23.85 4.89 23.69
CA LEU A 505 23.29 5.37 22.42
C LEU A 505 24.17 4.99 21.22
N CYS A 506 25.49 5.07 21.35
CA CYS A 506 26.42 4.59 20.32
C CYS A 506 26.23 3.09 20.05
N GLU A 507 26.21 2.26 21.09
CA GLU A 507 25.99 0.81 20.98
C GLU A 507 24.62 0.48 20.36
N ALA A 508 23.60 1.29 20.65
CA ALA A 508 22.27 1.14 20.09
C ALA A 508 22.24 1.43 18.58
N VAL A 509 22.87 2.52 18.13
CA VAL A 509 23.00 2.84 16.69
C VAL A 509 23.83 1.76 15.98
N GLU A 510 24.96 1.35 16.57
CA GLU A 510 25.82 0.31 15.98
C GLU A 510 25.11 -1.05 15.84
N THR A 511 24.19 -1.38 16.76
CA THR A 511 23.33 -2.57 16.63
C THR A 511 22.46 -2.51 15.37
N LEU A 512 21.82 -1.37 15.10
CA LEU A 512 20.98 -1.17 13.91
C LEU A 512 21.81 -1.23 12.62
N LEU A 513 22.95 -0.54 12.59
CA LEU A 513 23.85 -0.54 11.43
C LEU A 513 24.38 -1.94 11.14
N SER A 514 24.73 -2.71 12.18
CA SER A 514 25.17 -4.10 12.04
C SER A 514 24.05 -5.02 11.55
N ALA A 515 22.79 -4.76 11.89
CA ALA A 515 21.67 -5.54 11.38
C ALA A 515 21.40 -5.22 9.90
N MET A 516 21.48 -3.95 9.51
CA MET A 516 21.36 -3.51 8.12
C MET A 516 22.45 -4.11 7.24
N SER A 517 23.71 -4.15 7.72
CA SER A 517 24.84 -4.68 6.94
C SER A 517 24.72 -6.17 6.61
N VAL A 518 23.93 -6.94 7.38
CA VAL A 518 23.67 -8.36 7.08
C VAL A 518 22.90 -8.53 5.77
N PHE A 519 22.07 -7.56 5.40
CA PHE A 519 21.18 -7.66 4.24
C PHE A 519 21.54 -6.71 3.10
N SER A 520 22.49 -5.78 3.29
CA SER A 520 22.85 -4.78 2.29
C SER A 520 23.46 -5.38 1.02
N GLU A 521 24.18 -6.49 1.12
CA GLU A 521 24.81 -7.14 -0.04
C GLU A 521 23.77 -7.64 -1.06
N ASP A 522 22.65 -8.18 -0.57
CA ASP A 522 21.61 -8.73 -1.43
C ASP A 522 20.47 -7.73 -1.69
N CYS A 523 20.42 -6.57 -1.03
CA CYS A 523 19.30 -5.63 -1.15
C CYS A 523 19.78 -4.18 -1.27
N ARG A 524 19.72 -3.66 -2.50
CA ARG A 524 20.13 -2.28 -2.85
C ARG A 524 19.41 -1.21 -2.01
N MET A 525 18.14 -1.43 -1.70
CA MET A 525 17.39 -0.50 -0.85
C MET A 525 17.96 -0.42 0.57
N ILE A 526 18.27 -1.57 1.19
CA ILE A 526 18.89 -1.60 2.53
C ILE A 526 20.31 -1.03 2.47
N GLU A 527 21.06 -1.29 1.41
CA GLU A 527 22.39 -0.72 1.17
C GLU A 527 22.37 0.83 1.19
N LEU A 528 21.48 1.45 0.39
CA LEU A 528 21.37 2.90 0.34
C LEU A 528 20.94 3.50 1.69
N GLN A 529 20.01 2.84 2.37
CA GLN A 529 19.56 3.23 3.71
C GLN A 529 20.69 3.13 4.74
N LEU A 530 21.51 2.08 4.66
CA LEU A 530 22.68 1.88 5.52
C LEU A 530 23.71 2.98 5.32
N SER A 531 24.07 3.29 4.07
CA SER A 531 25.01 4.38 3.76
C SER A 531 24.52 5.71 4.34
N ALA A 532 23.25 6.06 4.11
CA ALA A 532 22.67 7.29 4.66
C ALA A 532 22.67 7.32 6.20
N ALA A 533 22.40 6.19 6.87
CA ALA A 533 22.45 6.09 8.32
C ALA A 533 23.89 6.21 8.87
N GLN A 534 24.88 5.62 8.19
CA GLN A 534 26.29 5.71 8.55
C GLN A 534 26.84 7.13 8.43
N GLU A 535 26.52 7.83 7.34
CA GLU A 535 26.92 9.23 7.14
C GLU A 535 26.39 10.13 8.26
N ASN A 536 25.10 10.02 8.58
CA ASN A 536 24.47 10.77 9.66
C ASN A 536 25.10 10.46 11.03
N TYR A 537 25.37 9.19 11.32
CA TYR A 537 25.99 8.79 12.58
C TYR A 537 27.44 9.28 12.69
N ALA A 538 28.23 9.18 11.61
CA ALA A 538 29.62 9.65 11.58
C ALA A 538 29.74 11.15 11.83
N ALA A 539 28.82 11.95 11.26
CA ALA A 539 28.77 13.39 11.45
C ALA A 539 28.57 13.82 12.91
N VAL A 540 27.89 12.98 13.71
CA VAL A 540 27.66 13.22 15.15
C VAL A 540 28.76 12.59 15.99
N ARG A 541 29.22 11.37 15.65
CA ARG A 541 30.21 10.63 16.44
C ARG A 541 31.55 11.36 16.53
N ASN A 542 31.97 12.02 15.45
CA ASN A 542 33.27 12.69 15.35
C ASN A 542 33.30 14.11 15.95
N ARG A 543 32.17 14.62 16.47
CA ARG A 543 32.08 15.88 17.21
C ARG A 543 32.14 15.63 18.71
#